data_AF-A0A2R8Y746-F1
#
_entry.id   AF-A0A2R8Y746-F1
#
_cell.length_a   1.000
_cell.length_b   1.000
_cell.length_c   1.000
_cell.angle_alpha   90.00
_cell.angle_beta   90.00
_cell.angle_gamma   90.00
#
_symmetry.space_group_name_H-M   'P 1'
#
loop_
_entity.id
_entity.type
_entity.pdbx_description
1 polymer ?
#
loop_
_entity_poly.entity_id
_entity_poly.type
_entity_poly.pdbx_seq_one_letter_code
_entity_poly.pdbx_strand_id
1 'polypeptide(L)'
;MLTQFAEGRLEDQLDKYDHWADRFEDLPLYFMTFHGQQSIRTVIDTMQHAVYVYDICHVIIDNLQFMMGHEQLSTDRIAAQDYIIGVFRKFATDNNCHVTLVIHPRKEDDDKELQTASIFGSAKVSGL
;
A
#
# COMPACT_ATOMS: atom_id res chain seq x y z
N MET A 1 -9.46 -1.04 11.62
CA MET A 1 -10.07 0.17 11.02
C MET A 1 -11.35 0.57 11.75
N LEU A 2 -12.41 -0.26 11.77
CA LEU A 2 -13.67 0.09 12.45
C LEU A 2 -13.50 0.52 13.93
N THR A 3 -12.72 -0.23 14.72
CA THR A 3 -12.43 0.13 16.13
C THR A 3 -11.61 1.41 16.29
N GLN A 4 -10.70 1.69 15.34
CA GLN A 4 -9.94 2.95 15.32
C GLN A 4 -10.83 4.13 14.95
N PHE A 5 -11.73 3.94 13.98
CA PHE A 5 -12.72 4.93 13.57
C PHE A 5 -13.73 5.24 14.69
N ALA A 6 -14.12 4.23 15.46
CA ALA A 6 -14.99 4.38 16.63
C ALA A 6 -14.28 4.96 17.87
N GLU A 7 -12.96 5.22 17.78
CA GLU A 7 -12.11 5.73 18.87
C GLU A 7 -12.25 4.95 20.20
N GLY A 8 -12.56 3.66 20.12
CA GLY A 8 -12.94 2.87 21.29
C GLY A 8 -12.93 1.36 21.05
N ARG A 9 -12.93 0.62 22.17
CA ARG A 9 -13.03 -0.84 22.14
C ARG A 9 -14.49 -1.26 21.94
N LEU A 10 -14.87 -1.52 20.70
CA LEU A 10 -16.24 -1.98 20.37
C LEU A 10 -16.59 -3.33 21.01
N GLU A 11 -15.58 -4.14 21.35
CA GLU A 11 -15.74 -5.37 22.15
C GLU A 11 -16.44 -5.12 23.49
N ASP A 12 -16.20 -3.96 24.10
CA ASP A 12 -16.75 -3.56 25.40
C ASP A 12 -18.06 -2.75 25.26
N GLN A 13 -18.47 -2.42 24.02
CA GLN A 13 -19.60 -1.52 23.70
C GLN A 13 -20.43 -2.08 22.53
N LEU A 14 -20.88 -3.34 22.66
CA LEU A 14 -21.61 -4.06 21.62
C LEU A 14 -22.90 -3.35 21.20
N ASP A 15 -23.54 -2.61 22.10
CA ASP A 15 -24.73 -1.79 21.85
C ASP A 15 -24.49 -0.66 20.83
N LYS A 16 -23.23 -0.25 20.64
CA LYS A 16 -22.84 0.78 19.69
C LYS A 16 -22.29 0.24 18.38
N TYR A 17 -22.20 -1.08 18.23
CA TYR A 17 -21.58 -1.69 17.06
C TYR A 17 -22.28 -1.26 15.76
N ASP A 18 -23.60 -1.45 15.67
CA ASP A 18 -24.37 -1.12 14.47
C ASP A 18 -24.26 0.37 14.13
N HIS A 19 -24.32 1.24 15.14
CA HIS A 19 -24.13 2.68 14.97
C HIS A 19 -22.79 3.03 14.30
N TRP A 20 -21.69 2.42 14.75
CA TRP A 20 -20.37 2.68 14.18
C TRP A 20 -20.16 1.97 12.84
N ALA A 21 -20.77 0.80 12.64
CA ALA A 21 -20.74 0.08 11.37
C ALA A 21 -21.41 0.90 10.27
N ASP A 22 -22.61 1.42 10.50
CA ASP A 22 -23.34 2.27 9.55
C ASP A 22 -22.51 3.51 9.18
N ARG A 23 -21.92 4.17 10.19
CA ARG A 23 -21.05 5.34 9.97
C ARG A 23 -19.76 5.03 9.23
N PHE A 24 -19.23 3.82 9.40
CA PHE A 24 -18.03 3.37 8.70
C PHE A 24 -18.33 3.02 7.24
N GLU A 25 -19.52 2.50 6.95
CA GLU A 25 -19.99 2.20 5.58
C GLU A 25 -20.15 3.47 4.74
N ASP A 26 -20.48 4.61 5.36
CA ASP A 26 -20.55 5.91 4.69
C ASP A 26 -19.19 6.44 4.21
N LEU A 27 -18.07 5.87 4.66
CA LEU A 27 -16.75 6.30 4.23
C LEU A 27 -16.50 5.86 2.78
N PRO A 28 -15.90 6.71 1.92
CA PRO A 28 -15.56 6.38 0.55
C PRO A 28 -14.32 5.48 0.48
N LEU A 29 -14.35 4.34 1.16
CA LEU A 29 -13.28 3.37 1.26
C LEU A 29 -13.63 2.13 0.43
N TYR A 30 -12.74 1.80 -0.49
CA TYR A 30 -12.88 0.64 -1.36
C TYR A 30 -11.73 -0.33 -1.12
N PHE A 31 -12.06 -1.59 -0.88
CA PHE A 31 -11.09 -2.64 -0.61
C PHE A 31 -10.91 -3.54 -1.84
N MET A 32 -9.66 -3.75 -2.23
CA MET A 32 -9.34 -4.71 -3.28
C MET A 32 -9.34 -6.12 -2.69
N THR A 33 -10.04 -7.06 -3.34
CA THR A 33 -10.14 -8.47 -2.90
C THR A 33 -9.01 -9.32 -3.48
N PHE A 34 -7.79 -8.81 -3.44
CA PHE A 34 -6.61 -9.55 -3.89
C PHE A 34 -6.14 -10.54 -2.83
N HIS A 35 -5.96 -11.80 -3.25
CA HIS A 35 -5.48 -12.89 -2.41
C HIS A 35 -4.32 -13.59 -3.11
N GLY A 36 -3.27 -13.94 -2.36
CA GLY A 36 -2.06 -14.58 -2.89
C GLY A 36 -1.31 -13.72 -3.92
N GLN A 37 -0.18 -14.17 -4.46
CA GLN A 37 0.64 -13.34 -5.35
C GLN A 37 -0.15 -12.79 -6.55
N GLN A 38 -0.10 -11.47 -6.74
CA GLN A 38 -0.70 -10.79 -7.89
C GLN A 38 0.37 -10.10 -8.73
N SER A 39 0.17 -10.13 -10.05
CA SER A 39 1.06 -9.40 -10.95
C SER A 39 0.86 -7.89 -10.78
N ILE A 40 1.96 -7.13 -10.87
CA ILE A 40 1.91 -5.66 -10.83
C ILE A 40 0.96 -5.08 -11.88
N ARG A 41 0.87 -5.71 -13.06
CA ARG A 41 -0.05 -5.29 -14.12
C ARG A 41 -1.50 -5.36 -13.67
N THR A 42 -1.91 -6.49 -13.08
CA THR A 42 -3.27 -6.67 -12.53
C THR A 42 -3.59 -5.59 -11.50
N VAL A 43 -2.63 -5.27 -10.62
CA VAL A 43 -2.79 -4.24 -9.60
C VAL A 43 -3.01 -2.87 -10.24
N ILE A 44 -2.17 -2.49 -11.21
CA ILE A 44 -2.28 -1.20 -11.91
C ILE A 44 -3.58 -1.10 -12.71
N ASP A 45 -3.95 -2.12 -13.48
CA ASP A 45 -5.20 -2.12 -14.26
C ASP A 45 -6.41 -1.92 -13.34
N THR A 46 -6.38 -2.55 -12.15
CA THR A 46 -7.46 -2.39 -11.16
C THR A 46 -7.45 -1.00 -10.52
N MET A 47 -6.28 -0.45 -10.20
CA MET A 47 -6.16 0.92 -9.71
C MET A 47 -6.67 1.93 -10.74
N GLN A 48 -6.34 1.76 -12.02
CA GLN A 48 -6.83 2.63 -13.11
C GLN A 48 -8.35 2.57 -13.24
N HIS A 49 -8.92 1.36 -13.19
CA HIS A 49 -10.36 1.20 -13.20
C HIS A 49 -11.01 1.90 -11.99
N ALA A 50 -10.41 1.77 -10.79
CA ALA A 50 -10.94 2.41 -9.59
C ALA A 50 -10.92 3.94 -9.67
N VAL A 51 -9.83 4.53 -10.15
CA VAL A 51 -9.75 5.98 -10.40
C VAL A 51 -10.80 6.41 -11.43
N TYR A 52 -10.94 5.67 -12.52
CA TYR A 52 -11.86 6.03 -13.60
C TYR A 52 -13.34 5.93 -13.19
N VAL A 53 -13.72 4.91 -12.42
CA VAL A 53 -15.13 4.63 -12.08
C VAL A 53 -15.58 5.32 -10.80
N TYR A 54 -14.70 5.40 -9.79
CA TYR A 54 -15.05 5.85 -8.44
C TYR A 54 -14.36 7.16 -8.05
N ASP A 55 -13.67 7.82 -8.98
CA ASP A 55 -12.92 9.07 -8.74
C ASP A 55 -11.95 8.94 -7.55
N ILE A 56 -11.28 7.78 -7.43
CA ILE A 56 -10.31 7.54 -6.36
C ILE A 56 -9.13 8.51 -6.48
N CYS A 57 -8.88 9.27 -5.43
CA CYS A 57 -7.76 10.21 -5.36
C CYS A 57 -6.58 9.68 -4.53
N HIS A 58 -6.76 8.61 -3.76
CA HIS A 58 -5.73 8.05 -2.89
C HIS A 58 -5.80 6.51 -2.88
N VAL A 59 -4.69 5.88 -3.25
CA VAL A 59 -4.51 4.43 -3.18
C VAL A 59 -3.50 4.08 -2.09
N ILE A 60 -3.85 3.12 -1.24
CA ILE A 60 -2.95 2.56 -0.22
C ILE A 60 -2.63 1.12 -0.61
N ILE A 61 -1.33 0.79 -0.68
CA ILE A 61 -0.83 -0.52 -1.08
C ILE A 61 -0.07 -1.14 0.10
N ASP A 62 -0.62 -2.19 0.69
CA ASP A 62 -0.05 -2.94 1.81
C ASP A 62 -0.06 -4.46 1.50
N ASN A 63 1.06 -5.12 1.20
CA ASN A 63 2.45 -4.66 1.13
C ASN A 63 3.07 -5.03 -0.22
N LEU A 64 4.10 -4.30 -0.66
CA LEU A 64 4.85 -4.57 -1.91
C LEU A 64 5.34 -6.04 -2.02
N GLN A 65 5.63 -6.69 -0.89
CA GLN A 65 6.04 -8.11 -0.81
C GLN A 65 5.03 -9.08 -1.45
N PHE A 66 3.75 -8.70 -1.50
CA PHE A 66 2.69 -9.45 -2.15
C PHE A 66 2.91 -9.59 -3.67
N MET A 67 3.51 -8.58 -4.30
CA MET A 67 3.69 -8.49 -5.75
C MET A 67 5.01 -9.08 -6.26
N MET A 68 6.00 -9.29 -5.40
CA MET A 68 7.36 -9.72 -5.81
C MET A 68 7.61 -11.22 -5.72
N GLY A 69 6.73 -11.95 -5.03
CA GLY A 69 6.93 -13.37 -4.73
C GLY A 69 8.15 -13.67 -3.85
N HIS A 70 8.20 -14.88 -3.28
CA HIS A 70 9.22 -15.25 -2.29
C HIS A 70 10.60 -15.62 -2.90
N GLU A 71 10.73 -15.80 -4.23
CA GLU A 71 11.88 -16.49 -4.82
C GLU A 71 12.84 -15.64 -5.69
N GLN A 72 12.80 -14.30 -5.63
CA GLN A 72 13.81 -13.52 -6.35
C GLN A 72 15.13 -13.44 -5.56
N LEU A 73 16.26 -13.72 -6.24
CA LEU A 73 17.63 -13.50 -5.72
C LEU A 73 17.78 -12.05 -5.23
N SER A 74 18.62 -11.82 -4.22
CA SER A 74 18.70 -10.55 -3.48
C SER A 74 18.97 -9.31 -4.36
N THR A 75 19.69 -9.48 -5.46
CA THR A 75 19.98 -8.45 -6.47
C THR A 75 18.78 -8.18 -7.38
N ASP A 76 18.08 -9.23 -7.83
CA ASP A 76 16.88 -9.10 -8.67
C ASP A 76 15.73 -8.44 -7.90
N ARG A 77 15.66 -8.67 -6.58
CA ARG A 77 14.68 -8.02 -5.71
C ARG A 77 14.81 -6.50 -5.68
N ILE A 78 16.03 -5.95 -5.68
CA ILE A 78 16.22 -4.49 -5.66
C ILE A 78 15.73 -3.90 -6.97
N ALA A 79 16.14 -4.48 -8.10
CA ALA A 79 15.70 -4.04 -9.42
C ALA A 79 14.17 -4.17 -9.59
N ALA A 80 13.57 -5.24 -9.05
CA ALA A 80 12.12 -5.43 -9.06
C ALA A 80 11.39 -4.40 -8.20
N GLN A 81 11.90 -4.09 -7.00
CA GLN A 81 11.37 -3.01 -6.15
C GLN A 81 11.42 -1.67 -6.87
N ASP A 82 12.58 -1.30 -7.44
CA ASP A 82 12.76 -0.05 -8.16
C ASP A 82 11.81 0.05 -9.36
N TYR A 83 11.62 -1.05 -10.10
CA TYR A 83 10.66 -1.13 -11.19
C TYR A 83 9.22 -0.90 -10.69
N ILE A 84 8.78 -1.61 -9.64
CA ILE A 84 7.43 -1.48 -9.07
C ILE A 84 7.18 -0.04 -8.58
N ILE A 85 8.13 0.54 -7.85
CA ILE A 85 8.05 1.94 -7.38
C ILE A 85 7.96 2.90 -8.56
N GLY A 86 8.74 2.67 -9.62
CA GLY A 86 8.67 3.44 -10.87
C GLY A 86 7.27 3.40 -11.49
N VAL A 87 6.67 2.22 -11.56
CA VAL A 87 5.32 2.02 -12.09
C VAL A 87 4.27 2.76 -11.25
N PHE A 88 4.32 2.68 -9.92
CA PHE A 88 3.39 3.41 -9.05
C PHE A 88 3.55 4.92 -9.12
N ARG A 89 4.79 5.42 -9.24
CA ARG A 89 5.05 6.86 -9.42
C ARG A 89 4.48 7.38 -10.73
N LYS A 90 4.63 6.60 -11.80
CA LYS A 90 4.03 6.92 -13.10
C LYS A 90 2.51 6.95 -12.99
N PHE A 91 1.90 5.93 -12.37
CA PHE A 91 0.46 5.91 -12.12
C PHE A 91 -0.01 7.15 -11.36
N ALA A 92 0.65 7.50 -10.25
CA ALA A 92 0.30 8.67 -9.43
C ALA A 92 0.31 9.97 -10.25
N THR A 93 1.34 10.14 -11.08
CA THR A 93 1.51 11.31 -11.95
C THR A 93 0.46 11.37 -13.03
N ASP A 94 0.26 10.27 -13.76
CA ASP A 94 -0.64 10.21 -14.91
C ASP A 94 -2.13 10.38 -14.51
N ASN A 95 -2.47 10.01 -13.27
CA ASN A 95 -3.86 9.99 -12.79
C ASN A 95 -4.17 11.05 -11.73
N ASN A 96 -3.22 11.93 -11.39
CA ASN A 96 -3.34 12.89 -10.29
C ASN A 96 -3.81 12.21 -8.97
N CYS A 97 -3.29 11.02 -8.70
CA CYS A 97 -3.67 10.19 -7.56
C CYS A 97 -2.49 10.09 -6.58
N HIS A 98 -2.77 10.26 -5.29
CA HIS A 98 -1.78 9.99 -4.24
C HIS A 98 -1.64 8.48 -4.06
N VAL A 99 -0.40 7.98 -3.93
CA VAL A 99 -0.14 6.55 -3.69
C VAL A 99 0.70 6.41 -2.42
N THR A 100 0.14 5.75 -1.41
CA THR A 100 0.86 5.35 -0.20
C THR A 100 1.24 3.89 -0.31
N LEU A 101 2.52 3.60 -0.13
CA LEU A 101 3.08 2.26 -0.25
C LEU A 101 3.71 1.85 1.07
N VAL A 102 3.25 0.74 1.63
CA VAL A 102 3.86 0.13 2.82
C VAL A 102 4.97 -0.81 2.36
N ILE A 103 6.18 -0.57 2.86
CA ILE A 103 7.38 -1.36 2.57
C ILE A 103 7.99 -1.78 3.92
N HIS A 104 8.24 -3.08 4.09
CA HIS A 104 9.04 -3.53 5.24
C HIS A 104 10.53 -3.31 4.95
N PRO A 105 11.28 -2.65 5.85
CA PRO A 105 12.72 -2.47 5.69
C PRO A 105 13.44 -3.82 5.68
N ARG A 106 14.61 -3.87 5.04
CA ARG A 106 15.48 -5.06 5.14
C ARG A 106 15.93 -5.21 6.59
N LYS A 107 16.03 -6.46 7.07
CA LYS A 107 16.73 -6.76 8.32
C LYS A 107 18.20 -6.41 8.12
N GLU A 108 18.67 -5.35 8.77
CA GLU A 108 20.09 -5.13 9.01
C GLU A 108 20.46 -5.72 10.38
N ASP A 109 21.76 -5.87 10.67
CA ASP A 109 22.23 -6.28 12.00
C ASP A 109 21.65 -5.34 13.08
N ASP A 110 21.21 -5.91 14.21
CA ASP A 110 20.44 -5.24 15.27
C ASP A 110 21.12 -3.97 15.85
N ASP A 111 22.42 -3.76 15.59
CA ASP A 111 23.23 -2.64 16.07
C ASP A 111 23.28 -1.43 15.11
N LYS A 112 22.52 -1.43 14.00
CA LYS A 112 22.48 -0.31 13.04
C LYS A 112 21.09 0.32 12.95
N GLU A 113 21.03 1.62 13.21
CA GLU A 113 19.85 2.43 12.90
C GLU A 113 19.53 2.36 11.40
N LEU A 114 18.26 2.18 11.06
CA LEU A 114 17.78 2.17 9.68
C LEU A 114 18.11 3.50 9.01
N GLN A 115 18.95 3.47 7.99
CA GLN A 115 19.29 4.66 7.21
C GLN A 115 18.41 4.73 5.97
N THR A 116 18.31 5.90 5.33
CA THR A 116 17.63 6.03 4.02
C THR A 116 18.16 5.01 3.01
N ALA A 117 19.44 4.65 3.06
CA ALA A 117 20.03 3.59 2.24
C ALA A 117 19.46 2.18 2.52
N SER A 118 18.92 1.93 3.71
CA SER A 118 18.26 0.67 4.11
C SER A 118 16.86 0.51 3.51
N ILE A 119 16.30 1.60 2.97
CA ILE A 119 14.97 1.66 2.32
C ILE A 119 15.10 1.73 0.79
N PHE A 120 16.18 2.30 0.26
CA PHE A 120 16.32 2.62 -1.16
C PHE A 120 17.38 1.74 -1.86
N GLY A 121 16.93 0.99 -2.87
CA GLY A 121 17.77 0.61 -4.01
C GLY A 121 18.34 1.85 -4.70
N SER A 122 19.33 1.68 -5.57
CA SER A 122 20.18 2.74 -6.14
C SER A 122 19.47 3.88 -6.91
N ALA A 123 18.14 3.92 -6.94
CA ALA A 123 17.34 5.00 -7.50
C ALA A 123 17.31 6.24 -6.58
N LYS A 124 18.02 7.29 -7.01
CA LYS A 124 17.93 8.65 -6.44
C LYS A 124 16.47 9.12 -6.36
N VAL A 125 15.92 9.12 -5.14
CA VAL A 125 14.78 9.97 -4.79
C VAL A 125 15.35 11.32 -4.37
N SER A 126 15.58 12.19 -5.35
CA SER A 126 15.81 13.60 -5.07
C SER A 126 14.44 14.21 -4.78
N GLY A 127 14.24 14.72 -3.56
CA GLY A 127 13.03 15.45 -3.20
C GLY A 127 12.81 16.68 -4.09
N LEU A 128 11.54 16.99 -4.32
CA LEU A 128 11.07 18.37 -4.41
C LEU A 128 10.59 18.76 -3.02
#